data_AF-A0A4Y9T529-F1
#
_entry.id   AF-A0A4Y9T529-F1
#
_cell.length_a   1.000
_cell.length_b   1.000
_cell.length_c   1.000
_cell.angle_alpha   90.00
_cell.angle_beta   90.00
_cell.angle_gamma   90.00
#
_symmetry.space_group_name_H-M   'P 1'
#
loop_
_entity.id
_entity.type
_entity.pdbx_description
1 polymer ?
#
loop_
_entity_poly.entity_id
_entity_poly.type
_entity_poly.pdbx_seq_one_letter_code
_entity_poly.pdbx_strand_id
1 'polypeptide(L)'
;MKQSAAEILREYGPFADVDKVHGLTWDGQQVWFASGEKINALDPDTGKTLRSIDVAAHAGTAFDGEHLFQIAEDRIQKIDPRTGRILSTIPAPGGGNDSGLT
;
A
#
# COMPACT_ATOMS: atom_id res chain seq x y z
N MET A 1 17.04 23.02 -10.89
CA MET A 1 16.73 22.11 -9.77
C MET A 1 18.03 21.84 -9.03
N LYS A 2 18.11 22.07 -7.70
CA LYS A 2 19.29 21.64 -6.94
C LYS A 2 19.14 20.14 -6.64
N GLN A 3 20.14 19.36 -7.01
CA GLN A 3 20.20 17.94 -6.70
C GLN A 3 21.08 17.74 -5.46
N SER A 4 20.64 16.90 -4.54
CA SER A 4 21.41 16.43 -3.39
C SER A 4 21.17 14.93 -3.23
N ALA A 5 22.17 14.20 -2.76
CA ALA A 5 21.98 12.79 -2.42
C ALA A 5 20.95 12.67 -1.28
N ALA A 6 20.07 11.68 -1.40
CA ALA A 6 19.23 11.28 -0.28
C ALA A 6 20.09 10.52 0.74
N GLU A 7 19.87 10.78 2.02
CA GLU A 7 20.43 10.00 3.11
C GLU A 7 19.43 8.91 3.50
N ILE A 8 19.89 7.66 3.54
CA ILE A 8 19.06 6.54 4.02
C ILE A 8 19.08 6.58 5.54
N LEU A 9 17.94 6.96 6.15
CA LEU A 9 17.82 7.01 7.61
C LEU A 9 17.49 5.65 8.22
N ARG A 10 16.66 4.85 7.52
CA ARG A 10 16.20 3.52 7.94
C ARG A 10 15.86 2.69 6.71
N GLU A 11 16.02 1.38 6.87
CA GLU A 11 15.57 0.37 5.91
C GLU A 11 14.64 -0.61 6.64
N TYR A 12 13.55 -1.01 5.98
CA TYR A 12 12.60 -1.98 6.52
C TYR A 12 12.54 -3.19 5.59
N GLY A 13 12.61 -4.37 6.20
CA GLY A 13 12.63 -5.65 5.51
C GLY A 13 13.97 -6.39 5.68
N PRO A 14 14.10 -7.59 5.08
CA PRO A 14 13.06 -8.31 4.35
C PRO A 14 11.87 -8.66 5.24
N PHE A 15 10.65 -8.62 4.69
CA PHE A 15 9.45 -9.02 5.40
C PHE A 15 9.19 -10.51 5.16
N ALA A 16 8.82 -11.24 6.21
CA ALA A 16 8.46 -12.66 6.07
C ALA A 16 7.25 -12.82 5.14
N ASP A 17 7.31 -13.82 4.26
CA ASP A 17 6.25 -14.17 3.30
C ASP A 17 5.83 -13.04 2.35
N VAL A 18 6.73 -12.07 2.10
CA VAL A 18 6.55 -10.98 1.14
C VAL A 18 7.66 -11.06 0.10
N ASP A 19 7.31 -11.46 -1.13
CA ASP A 19 8.24 -11.48 -2.26
C ASP A 19 8.49 -10.06 -2.79
N LYS A 20 7.42 -9.25 -2.92
CA LYS A 20 7.46 -7.91 -3.53
C LYS A 20 6.53 -6.93 -2.83
N VAL A 21 6.94 -5.66 -2.84
CA VAL A 21 6.11 -4.51 -2.46
C VAL A 21 5.65 -3.80 -3.73
N HIS A 22 4.34 -3.65 -3.90
CA HIS A 22 3.73 -3.10 -5.12
C HIS A 22 3.29 -1.64 -4.99
N GLY A 23 3.06 -1.18 -3.76
CA GLY A 23 2.55 0.14 -3.44
C GLY A 23 2.78 0.47 -1.98
N LEU A 24 2.91 1.76 -1.67
CA LEU A 24 3.14 2.24 -0.31
C LEU A 24 2.44 3.58 -0.09
N THR A 25 1.86 3.77 1.10
CA THR A 25 1.30 5.04 1.54
C THR A 25 1.50 5.23 3.05
N TRP A 26 1.22 6.43 3.55
CA TRP A 26 1.35 6.82 4.95
C TRP A 26 0.03 7.43 5.44
N ASP A 27 -0.50 6.95 6.56
CA ASP A 27 -1.78 7.42 7.09
C ASP A 27 -1.64 8.51 8.19
N GLY A 28 -0.42 8.92 8.51
CA GLY A 28 -0.12 9.79 9.66
C GLY A 28 0.42 9.06 10.89
N GLN A 29 0.33 7.72 10.94
CA GLN A 29 0.77 6.88 12.06
C GLN A 29 1.44 5.56 11.64
N GLN A 30 0.95 4.92 10.57
CA GLN A 30 1.42 3.64 10.05
C GLN A 30 1.77 3.76 8.57
N VAL A 31 2.83 3.05 8.18
CA VAL A 31 3.16 2.84 6.77
C VAL A 31 2.31 1.68 6.27
N TRP A 32 1.58 1.89 5.19
CA TRP A 32 0.78 0.85 4.55
C TRP A 32 1.46 0.41 3.28
N PHE A 33 1.61 -0.90 3.08
CA PHE A 33 2.22 -1.42 1.86
C PHE A 33 1.51 -2.66 1.30
N ALA A 34 1.36 -2.67 -0.02
CA ALA A 34 0.74 -3.73 -0.80
C ALA A 34 1.73 -4.86 -1.12
N SER A 35 1.36 -6.11 -0.83
CA SER A 35 2.23 -7.29 -0.98
C SER A 35 1.59 -8.44 -1.78
N GLY A 36 0.87 -8.11 -2.85
CA GLY A 36 0.21 -9.08 -3.74
C GLY A 36 -1.23 -9.36 -3.33
N GLU A 37 -1.43 -10.08 -2.23
CA GLU A 37 -2.76 -10.55 -1.77
C GLU A 37 -3.30 -9.79 -0.56
N LYS A 38 -2.53 -8.84 -0.02
CA LYS A 38 -2.86 -8.09 1.19
C LYS A 38 -2.19 -6.74 1.24
N ILE A 39 -2.79 -5.83 2.01
CA ILE A 39 -2.17 -4.58 2.45
C ILE A 39 -1.74 -4.76 3.89
N ASN A 40 -0.49 -4.43 4.20
CA ASN A 40 0.11 -4.60 5.52
C ASN A 40 0.30 -3.23 6.17
N ALA A 41 -0.01 -3.12 7.46
CA ALA A 41 0.32 -1.95 8.27
C ALA A 41 1.64 -2.19 9.01
N LEU A 42 2.59 -1.30 8.83
CA LEU A 42 3.91 -1.30 9.43
C LEU A 42 4.02 -0.13 10.41
N ASP A 43 4.48 -0.43 11.61
CA ASP A 43 4.97 0.58 12.54
C ASP A 43 6.39 1.02 12.14
N PRO A 44 6.60 2.28 11.72
CA PRO A 44 7.92 2.75 11.30
C PRO A 44 8.91 2.89 12.48
N ASP A 45 8.44 3.02 13.72
CA ASP A 45 9.34 3.15 14.86
C ASP A 45 9.95 1.81 15.26
N THR A 46 9.16 0.74 15.18
CA THR A 46 9.63 -0.60 15.55
C THR A 46 9.99 -1.48 14.36
N GLY A 47 9.59 -1.10 13.14
CA GLY A 47 9.75 -1.90 11.93
C GLY A 47 8.86 -3.15 11.89
N LYS A 48 7.87 -3.27 12.79
CA LYS A 48 7.00 -4.45 12.89
C LYS A 48 5.73 -4.28 12.06
N THR A 49 5.37 -5.32 11.32
CA THR A 49 4.04 -5.42 10.72
C THR A 49 3.02 -5.67 11.81
N LEU A 50 2.11 -4.72 12.02
CA LEU A 50 1.10 -4.74 13.08
C LEU A 50 -0.11 -5.58 12.71
N ARG A 51 -0.54 -5.52 11.44
CA ARG A 51 -1.69 -6.25 10.91
C ARG A 51 -1.72 -6.22 9.38
N SER A 52 -2.59 -7.03 8.79
CA SER A 52 -2.89 -7.04 7.36
C SER A 52 -4.39 -6.98 7.09
N ILE A 53 -4.74 -6.56 5.87
CA ILE A 53 -6.08 -6.60 5.29
C ILE A 53 -6.00 -7.46 4.04
N ASP A 54 -6.79 -8.54 3.98
CA ASP A 54 -6.80 -9.48 2.86
C ASP A 54 -7.63 -8.91 1.71
N VAL A 55 -6.94 -8.23 0.79
CA VAL A 55 -7.47 -7.65 -0.45
C VAL A 55 -6.39 -7.73 -1.51
N ALA A 56 -6.78 -7.99 -2.76
CA ALA A 56 -5.85 -7.96 -3.88
C ALA A 56 -5.12 -6.60 -3.92
N ALA A 57 -3.79 -6.67 -3.86
CA ALA A 57 -2.90 -5.55 -3.62
C ALA A 57 -1.59 -5.73 -4.40
N HIS A 58 -1.71 -5.86 -5.72
CA HIS A 58 -0.59 -6.06 -6.65
C HIS A 58 -0.18 -4.76 -7.37
N ALA A 59 -0.70 -3.61 -6.93
CA ALA A 59 -0.45 -2.30 -7.53
C ALA A 59 -0.51 -1.18 -6.48
N GLY A 60 -0.63 0.06 -6.93
CA GLY A 60 -0.55 1.26 -6.10
C GLY A 60 -1.57 1.31 -4.95
N THR A 61 -1.11 1.85 -3.83
CA THR A 61 -1.90 2.09 -2.60
C THR A 61 -1.85 3.57 -2.27
N ALA A 62 -2.98 4.16 -1.87
CA ALA A 62 -3.08 5.56 -1.45
C ALA A 62 -3.97 5.72 -0.22
N PHE A 63 -3.90 6.87 0.43
CA PHE A 63 -4.71 7.24 1.60
C PHE A 63 -5.27 8.66 1.42
N ASP A 64 -6.56 8.86 1.71
CA ASP A 64 -7.24 10.16 1.52
C ASP A 64 -7.33 11.02 2.80
N GLY A 65 -6.78 10.53 3.92
CA GLY A 65 -6.95 11.12 5.25
C GLY A 65 -7.88 10.30 6.16
N GLU A 66 -8.66 9.38 5.60
CA GLU A 66 -9.59 8.52 6.34
C GLU A 66 -9.60 7.06 5.82
N HIS A 67 -9.48 6.86 4.51
CA HIS A 67 -9.65 5.59 3.83
C HIS A 67 -8.43 5.23 2.98
N LEU A 68 -8.19 3.93 2.85
CA LEU A 68 -7.23 3.40 1.90
C LEU A 68 -7.87 3.22 0.53
N PHE A 69 -7.09 3.45 -0.51
CA PHE A 69 -7.43 3.16 -1.90
C PHE A 69 -6.41 2.20 -2.45
N GLN A 70 -6.88 1.05 -2.94
CA GLN A 70 -6.02 0.02 -3.51
C GLN A 70 -6.46 -0.29 -4.93
N ILE A 71 -5.51 -0.28 -5.86
CA ILE A 71 -5.71 -0.85 -7.18
C ILE A 71 -5.71 -2.38 -7.03
N ALA A 72 -6.83 -2.99 -7.41
CA ALA A 72 -7.10 -4.41 -7.32
C ALA A 72 -7.68 -4.85 -8.67
N GLU A 73 -6.81 -5.44 -9.50
CA GLU A 73 -7.12 -5.85 -10.87
C GLU A 73 -7.59 -4.66 -11.70
N ASP A 74 -8.75 -4.76 -12.33
CA ASP A 74 -9.37 -3.71 -13.13
C ASP A 74 -10.20 -2.70 -12.31
N ARG A 75 -9.95 -2.62 -10.99
CA ARG A 75 -10.75 -1.80 -10.06
C ARG A 75 -9.91 -1.05 -9.04
N ILE A 76 -10.49 -0.01 -8.47
CA ILE A 76 -9.95 0.73 -7.32
C ILE A 76 -10.92 0.56 -6.15
N GLN A 77 -10.48 -0.11 -5.09
CA GLN A 77 -11.25 -0.37 -3.88
C GLN A 77 -11.00 0.71 -2.83
N LYS A 78 -12.07 1.31 -2.32
CA LYS A 78 -12.04 2.17 -1.12
C LYS A 78 -12.24 1.29 0.11
N ILE A 79 -11.27 1.29 1.02
CA ILE A 79 -11.20 0.38 2.15
C ILE A 79 -11.16 1.19 3.45
N ASP A 80 -11.99 0.83 4.42
CA ASP A 80 -11.86 1.33 5.79
C ASP A 80 -10.62 0.68 6.42
N PRO A 81 -9.56 1.44 6.73
CA PRO A 81 -8.34 0.86 7.28
C PRO A 81 -8.63 0.20 8.63
N ARG A 82 -9.56 0.69 9.44
CA ARG A 82 -9.82 0.16 10.80
C ARG A 82 -10.45 -1.22 10.74
N THR A 83 -11.43 -1.40 9.85
CA THR A 83 -12.21 -2.64 9.79
C THR A 83 -11.77 -3.59 8.67
N GLY A 84 -10.98 -3.11 7.70
CA GLY A 84 -10.62 -3.85 6.50
C GLY A 84 -11.77 -3.99 5.49
N ARG A 85 -12.93 -3.37 5.74
CA ARG A 85 -14.10 -3.49 4.87
C ARG A 85 -13.92 -2.65 3.60
N ILE A 86 -14.23 -3.25 2.47
CA ILE A 86 -14.40 -2.54 1.20
C ILE A 86 -15.71 -1.75 1.30
N LEU A 87 -15.62 -0.42 1.29
CA LEU A 87 -16.76 0.49 1.40
C LEU A 87 -17.38 0.77 0.02
N SER A 88 -16.55 0.87 -1.01
CA SER A 88 -16.99 1.06 -2.39
C SER A 88 -15.89 0.64 -3.35
N THR A 89 -16.25 0.55 -4.63
CA THR A 89 -15.27 0.23 -5.67
C THR A 89 -15.66 0.87 -6.99
N ILE A 90 -14.68 1.41 -7.70
CA ILE A 90 -14.82 1.99 -9.05
C ILE A 90 -13.95 1.22 -10.05
N PRO A 91 -14.26 1.25 -11.36
CA PRO A 91 -13.36 0.74 -12.38
C PRO A 91 -12.03 1.49 -12.37
N ALA A 92 -10.92 0.77 -12.56
CA ALA A 92 -9.62 1.37 -12.78
C ALA A 92 -9.51 1.84 -14.25
N PRO A 93 -8.94 3.03 -14.51
CA PRO A 93 -8.95 3.64 -15.83
C PRO A 93 -8.15 2.86 -16.89
N GLY A 94 -7.11 2.11 -16.48
CA GLY A 94 -6.27 1.28 -17.33
C GLY A 94 -6.78 -0.16 -17.52
N GLY A 95 -7.96 -0.49 -16.98
CA GLY A 95 -8.59 -1.80 -17.13
C GLY A 95 -7.71 -2.96 -16.64
N GLY A 96 -6.92 -2.73 -15.58
CA GLY A 96 -6.01 -3.72 -15.01
C GLY A 96 -4.53 -3.53 -15.39
N ASN A 97 -4.24 -2.55 -16.26
CA ASN A 97 -2.86 -2.16 -16.64
C ASN A 97 -2.44 -0.86 -15.94
N ASP A 98 -2.91 -0.67 -14.71
CA ASP A 98 -2.72 0.56 -13.93
C ASP A 98 -1.41 0.58 -13.13
N SER A 99 -0.57 -0.45 -13.30
CA SER A 99 0.78 -0.50 -12.74
C SER A 99 1.71 0.50 -13.45
N GLY A 100 2.32 1.40 -12.68
CA GLY A 100 3.42 2.25 -13.16
C GLY A 100 4.77 1.53 -13.26
N LEU A 101 4.82 0.25 -12.89
CA LEU A 101 5.99 -0.62 -12.95
C LEU A 101 5.73 -1.69 -14.02
N THR A 102 6.22 -1.45 -15.24
CA THR A 102 6.28 -2.43 -16.33
C THR A 102 7.68 -2.97 -16.48
#